data_AF-A0A3E4MNN2-F1
#
_entry.id   AF-A0A3E4MNN2-F1
#
_cell.length_a   1.000
_cell.length_b   1.000
_cell.length_c   1.000
_cell.angle_alpha   90.00
_cell.angle_beta   90.00
_cell.angle_gamma   90.00
#
_symmetry.space_group_name_H-M   'P 1'
#
loop_
_entity.id
_entity.type
_entity.pdbx_description
1 polymer ?
#
loop_
_entity_poly.entity_id
_entity_poly.type
_entity_poly.pdbx_seq_one_letter_code
_entity_poly.pdbx_strand_id
1 'polypeptide(L)' 'MERKVALITGITGQDGSFLAEFLLEKGYDVHGTIRRSTYSGAYPFTFRQLIRV' A
#
# COMPACT_ATOMS: atom_id res chain seq x y z
N MET A 1 17.63 -13.33 3.28
CA MET A 1 16.40 -13.77 3.97
C MET A 1 15.24 -13.40 3.08
N GLU A 2 14.32 -14.32 2.80
CA GLU A 2 13.10 -13.99 2.06
C GLU A 2 12.26 -13.01 2.89
N ARG A 3 11.93 -11.85 2.30
CA ARG A 3 10.98 -10.91 2.90
C ARG A 3 9.57 -11.46 2.73
N LYS A 4 8.80 -11.48 3.81
CA LYS A 4 7.41 -11.94 3.76
C LYS A 4 6.58 -10.93 2.98
N VAL A 5 5.79 -11.40 2.02
CA VAL A 5 4.95 -10.56 1.17
C VAL A 5 3.55 -10.46 1.76
N ALA A 6 2.99 -9.26 1.84
CA ALA A 6 1.61 -9.01 2.26
C ALA A 6 0.83 -8.30 1.13
N LEU A 7 -0.37 -8.79 0.84
CA LEU A 7 -1.30 -8.15 -0.10
C LEU A 7 -2.47 -7.52 0.67
N ILE A 8 -2.66 -6.22 0.52
CA ILE A 8 -3.72 -5.46 1.19
C ILE A 8 -4.76 -4.98 0.18
N THR A 9 -6.00 -5.45 0.36
CA THR A 9 -7.18 -4.92 -0.32
C THR A 9 -7.76 -3.77 0.48
N GLY A 10 -8.14 -2.67 -0.17
CA GLY A 10 -8.61 -1.47 0.55
C GLY A 10 -7.47 -0.67 1.19
N ILE A 11 -6.25 -0.77 0.63
CA ILE A 11 -5.05 -0.05 1.12
C ILE A 11 -5.24 1.47 1.20
N THR A 12 -6.18 2.02 0.45
CA THR A 12 -6.51 3.45 0.42
C THR A 12 -7.43 3.89 1.57
N GLY A 13 -8.00 2.96 2.34
CA GLY A 13 -8.74 3.27 3.56
C GLY A 13 -7.81 3.61 4.72
N GLN A 14 -8.35 4.24 5.77
CA GLN A 14 -7.60 4.60 6.97
C GLN A 14 -6.91 3.39 7.61
N ASP A 15 -7.65 2.31 7.80
CA ASP A 15 -7.12 1.08 8.40
C ASP A 15 -6.11 0.39 7.46
N GLY A 16 -6.35 0.48 6.15
CA GLY A 16 -5.49 -0.09 5.12
C GLY A 16 -4.13 0.60 5.06
N SER A 17 -4.09 1.93 5.15
CA SER A 17 -2.84 2.68 5.18
C SER A 17 -2.07 2.44 6.47
N PHE A 18 -2.75 2.39 7.61
CA PHE A 18 -2.10 2.14 8.90
C PHE A 18 -1.51 0.73 8.98
N LEU A 19 -2.25 -0.28 8.47
CA LEU A 19 -1.74 -1.65 8.38
C LEU A 19 -0.54 -1.76 7.44
N ALA A 20 -0.54 -1.03 6.32
CA ALA A 20 0.58 -1.02 5.38
C ALA A 20 1.86 -0.49 6.02
N GLU A 21 1.78 0.66 6.69
CA GLU A 21 2.92 1.26 7.41
C GLU A 21 3.46 0.32 8.49
N PHE A 22 2.57 -0.25 9.32
CA PHE A 22 2.96 -1.20 10.36
C PHE A 22 3.67 -2.45 9.82
N LEU A 23 3.24 -2.98 8.66
CA LEU A 23 3.86 -4.15 8.04
C LEU A 23 5.21 -3.79 7.39
N LEU A 24 5.32 -2.61 6.79
CA LEU A 24 6.59 -2.11 6.27
C LEU A 24 7.65 -1.96 7.37
N GLU A 25 7.27 -1.40 8.53
CA GLU A 25 8.14 -1.30 9.72
C GLU A 25 8.62 -2.68 10.21
N LYS A 26 7.81 -3.72 10.00
CA LYS A 26 8.16 -5.11 10.32
C LYS A 26 9.00 -5.82 9.26
N GLY A 27 9.38 -5.13 8.18
CA GLY A 27 10.21 -5.67 7.11
C GLY A 27 9.44 -6.55 6.10
N TYR A 28 8.12 -6.41 6.04
CA TYR A 28 7.32 -7.03 4.98
C TYR A 28 7.44 -6.25 3.67
N ASP A 29 7.26 -6.96 2.57
CA ASP A 29 7.09 -6.42 1.23
C ASP A 29 5.58 -6.28 0.96
N VAL A 30 5.07 -5.05 0.90
CA VAL A 30 3.62 -4.78 0.99
C VAL A 30 3.09 -4.31 -0.37
N HIS A 31 2.09 -5.02 -0.89
CA HIS A 31 1.40 -4.68 -2.13
C HIS A 31 -0.05 -4.29 -1.84
N GLY A 32 -0.55 -3.28 -2.54
CA GLY A 32 -1.91 -2.79 -2.39
C GLY A 32 -2.74 -2.91 -3.67
N THR A 33 -4.01 -3.28 -3.54
CA THR A 33 -4.96 -3.22 -4.66
C THR A 33 -5.77 -1.93 -4.59
N ILE A 34 -5.81 -1.16 -5.67
CA ILE A 34 -6.66 0.03 -5.81
C ILE A 34 -7.74 -0.27 -6.85
N ARG A 35 -9.00 0.05 -6.55
CA ARG A 35 -10.06 -0.01 -7.57
C ARG A 35 -9.85 1.12 -8.58
N ARG A 36 -9.91 0.79 -9.88
CA ARG A 36 -9.91 1.79 -10.94
C ARG A 36 -11.26 2.52 -10.99
N SER A 37 -11.48 3.45 -10.08
CA SER A 37 -12.47 4.53 -10.24
C SER A 37 -11.70 5.75 -10.72
N THR A 38 -12.16 6.41 -11.79
CA THR A 38 -11.54 7.57 -12.45
C THR A 38 -10.75 8.44 -11.47
N TYR A 39 -9.43 8.26 -11.43
CA TYR A 39 -8.55 8.85 -10.42
C TYR A 39 -8.35 10.33 -10.75
N SER A 40 -9.25 11.20 -10.32
CA SER A 40 -9.02 12.65 -10.28
C SER A 40 -8.20 12.93 -9.02
N GLY A 41 -6.91 13.19 -9.21
CA GLY A 41 -5.91 13.19 -8.15
C GLY A 41 -6.21 14.14 -6.98
N ALA A 42 -6.05 13.62 -5.76
CA ALA A 42 -5.71 14.36 -4.55
C ALA A 42 -5.44 13.38 -3.40
N TYR A 43 -4.28 12.73 -3.38
CA TYR A 43 -3.71 12.20 -2.13
C TYR A 43 -2.21 12.48 -2.09
N PRO A 44 -1.65 12.93 -0.95
CA PRO A 44 -0.27 13.39 -0.85
C PRO A 44 0.76 12.25 -0.79
N PHE A 45 0.33 10.99 -0.92
CA PHE A 45 1.23 9.85 -1.04
C PHE A 45 1.76 9.80 -2.47
N THR A 46 2.97 10.32 -2.64
CA THR A 46 3.68 10.32 -3.92
C THR A 46 3.70 8.91 -4.51
N PHE A 47 3.14 8.82 -5.72
CA PHE A 47 2.89 7.65 -6.57
C PHE A 47 4.09 6.70 -6.83
N ARG A 48 5.27 6.94 -6.23
CA ARG A 48 6.50 6.16 -6.43
C ARG A 48 6.46 4.74 -5.87
N GLN A 49 5.45 4.38 -5.07
CA GLN A 49 5.34 3.08 -4.40
C GLN A 49 4.34 2.10 -5.05
N LEU A 50 3.66 2.47 -6.14
CA LEU A 50 2.52 1.67 -6.60
C LEU A 50 2.87 0.33 -7.29
N ILE A 51 4.14 0.04 -7.58
CA ILE A 51 4.52 -1.27 -8.19
C ILE A 51 5.68 -1.97 -7.46
N ARG A 52 6.37 -1.29 -6.54
CA ARG A 52 7.36 -1.91 -5.65
C ARG A 52 7.41 -1.08 -4.38
N VAL A 53 7.02 -1.66 -3.25
CA VAL A 53 7.37 -1.17 -1.92
C VAL A 53 8.35 -2.14 -1.29
#